data_AF-A0A963B707-F1
#
_entry.id   AF-A0A963B707-F1
#
_cell.length_a   1.000
_cell.length_b   1.000
_cell.length_c   1.000
_cell.angle_alpha   90.00
_cell.angle_beta   90.00
_cell.angle_gamma   90.00
#
_symmetry.space_group_name_H-M   'P 1'
#
loop_
_entity.id
_entity.type
_entity.pdbx_description
1 polymer ?
#
loop_
_entity_poly.entity_id
_entity_poly.type
_entity_poly.pdbx_seq_one_letter_code
_entity_poly.pdbx_strand_id
1 'polypeptide(L)'
;MNQPGTSNAVQLAERVWWVGCDLPDERLQGNSYLIEQGDQSVLIDPGSRLTFAETLRKIEQIVPFSSIRWFICHHQDPSLTSALTLIDQRVERGDARIVSHWRAAEMIRHYDLTLPFWLVEDNQWQLPLPHRLLQFVFTPYAHFPGAYCSFDSATGTLFSSDLCAGFREFDSLFADEGEAYFETIRSFHEHYFPSREVLSQALSRIEHFPLRMIAPQHGYLLAGNLVQKTIRELKGVECGLHLMAGKDTDIQRLSRLNAMLRDITSTMVISRDFREIADRLLAILRRAMPVESLEFYVQLEDDTVLHLAPESRYRGVAASPPRQISKLFGISRESWQGRVESSFRPITLQRGLGTTDRQRMMLPLFKGEEEWMYGVVVISVAAEIEMDSHICHMMEQMSAA
;
A
#
# COMPACT_ATOMS: atom_id res chain seq x y z
N MET A 1 -15.43 -14.33 16.72
CA MET A 1 -14.27 -13.54 16.25
C MET A 1 -14.75 -12.10 16.20
N ASN A 2 -14.37 -11.29 17.18
CA ASN A 2 -14.87 -9.91 17.32
C ASN A 2 -14.05 -8.96 16.43
N GLN A 3 -14.78 -8.21 15.60
CA GLN A 3 -14.36 -7.23 14.60
C GLN A 3 -14.06 -5.86 15.26
N PRO A 4 -13.23 -4.99 14.64
CA PRO A 4 -12.93 -3.63 15.09
C PRO A 4 -14.19 -2.76 15.17
N GLY A 5 -14.10 -1.70 15.98
CA GLY A 5 -15.22 -1.18 16.74
C GLY A 5 -15.44 -1.90 18.08
N THR A 6 -14.50 -2.75 18.54
CA THR A 6 -14.62 -3.37 19.86
C THR A 6 -14.65 -2.28 20.92
N SER A 7 -15.78 -2.16 21.63
CA SER A 7 -15.92 -1.33 22.82
C SER A 7 -15.05 -1.82 23.99
N ASN A 8 -14.09 -2.72 23.76
CA ASN A 8 -13.21 -3.28 24.77
C ASN A 8 -11.78 -3.35 24.25
N ALA A 9 -10.83 -3.36 25.18
CA ALA A 9 -9.45 -3.68 24.88
C ALA A 9 -9.31 -5.12 24.34
N VAL A 10 -8.33 -5.35 23.48
CA VAL A 10 -8.09 -6.66 22.85
C VAL A 10 -6.73 -7.17 23.26
N GLN A 11 -6.66 -8.34 23.89
CA GLN A 11 -5.39 -8.98 24.21
C GLN A 11 -4.73 -9.53 22.95
N LEU A 12 -3.52 -9.08 22.64
CA LEU A 12 -2.75 -9.49 21.46
C LEU A 12 -1.77 -10.62 21.77
N ALA A 13 -1.16 -10.55 22.95
CA ALA A 13 -0.22 -11.54 23.47
C ALA A 13 -0.22 -11.47 25.00
N GLU A 14 0.60 -12.29 25.67
CA GLU A 14 0.72 -12.27 27.12
C GLU A 14 1.01 -10.84 27.63
N ARG A 15 0.04 -10.26 28.35
CA ARG A 15 0.09 -8.91 28.93
C ARG A 15 0.29 -7.77 27.91
N VAL A 16 0.07 -8.02 26.62
CA VAL A 16 0.10 -7.02 25.54
C VAL A 16 -1.31 -6.82 25.02
N TRP A 17 -1.75 -5.57 25.00
CA TRP A 17 -3.13 -5.20 24.69
C TRP A 17 -3.18 -4.11 23.63
N TRP A 18 -4.11 -4.24 22.69
CA TRP A 18 -4.53 -3.11 21.86
C TRP A 18 -5.61 -2.32 22.59
N VAL A 19 -5.35 -1.02 22.72
CA VAL A 19 -6.22 -0.03 23.39
C VAL A 19 -6.53 1.15 22.47
N GLY A 20 -6.30 1.00 21.16
CA GLY A 20 -6.63 2.00 20.14
C GLY A 20 -8.14 2.18 19.92
N CYS A 21 -8.50 3.14 19.08
CA CYS A 21 -9.87 3.44 18.71
C CYS A 21 -9.91 3.83 17.24
N ASP A 22 -10.87 3.28 16.50
CA ASP A 22 -11.11 3.69 15.13
C ASP A 22 -11.97 4.96 15.09
N LEU A 23 -11.55 5.94 14.29
CA LEU A 23 -12.32 7.15 14.03
C LEU A 23 -13.22 6.95 12.80
N PRO A 24 -14.52 7.31 12.87
CA PRO A 24 -15.38 7.28 11.70
C PRO A 24 -14.79 8.14 10.57
N ASP A 25 -14.89 7.65 9.33
CA ASP A 25 -14.47 8.35 8.10
C ASP A 25 -12.97 8.66 7.96
N GLU A 26 -12.12 8.14 8.85
CA GLU A 26 -10.66 8.21 8.69
C GLU A 26 -10.09 6.90 8.11
N ARG A 27 -9.19 6.99 7.13
CA ARG A 27 -8.49 5.82 6.59
C ARG A 27 -7.17 5.54 7.32
N LEU A 28 -6.63 6.56 7.98
CA LEU A 28 -5.39 6.49 8.76
C LEU A 28 -5.72 6.15 10.22
N GLN A 29 -6.24 4.94 10.44
CA GLN A 29 -6.65 4.50 11.77
C GLN A 29 -5.44 4.34 12.69
N GLY A 30 -5.50 4.95 13.88
CA GLY A 30 -4.44 4.92 14.88
C GLY A 30 -4.56 3.75 15.86
N ASN A 31 -3.49 2.99 16.01
CA ASN A 31 -3.33 1.97 17.03
C ASN A 31 -2.56 2.53 18.22
N SER A 32 -3.00 2.16 19.42
CA SER A 32 -2.28 2.39 20.67
C SER A 32 -2.21 1.08 21.44
N TYR A 33 -1.09 0.86 22.13
CA TYR A 33 -0.83 -0.42 22.79
C TYR A 33 -0.47 -0.24 24.25
N LEU A 34 -0.94 -1.16 25.09
CA LEU A 34 -0.62 -1.20 26.51
C LEU A 34 0.14 -2.50 26.82
N ILE A 35 1.30 -2.37 27.45
CA ILE A 35 1.98 -3.48 28.10
C ILE A 35 1.72 -3.38 29.59
N GLU A 36 0.96 -4.34 30.11
CA GLU A 36 0.59 -4.43 31.51
C GLU A 36 1.79 -4.95 32.32
N GLN A 37 2.35 -4.12 33.20
CA GLN A 37 3.49 -4.46 34.08
C GLN A 37 3.28 -3.94 35.50
N GLY A 38 2.05 -4.06 36.04
CA GLY A 38 1.73 -3.50 37.36
C GLY A 38 1.93 -1.99 37.39
N ASP A 39 2.60 -1.48 38.41
CA ASP A 39 2.96 -0.06 38.56
C ASP A 39 4.06 0.42 37.60
N GLN A 40 4.54 -0.46 36.72
CA GLN A 40 5.54 -0.18 35.67
C GLN A 40 4.94 -0.30 34.26
N SER A 41 3.61 -0.20 34.12
CA SER A 41 2.94 -0.39 32.83
C SER A 41 3.37 0.64 31.79
N VAL A 42 3.32 0.23 30.53
CA VAL A 42 3.84 0.99 29.39
C VAL A 42 2.71 1.27 28.40
N LEU A 43 2.45 2.54 28.10
CA LEU A 43 1.58 2.95 27.01
C LEU A 43 2.45 3.33 25.81
N ILE A 44 2.18 2.72 24.66
CA ILE A 44 2.94 2.87 23.42
C ILE A 44 2.08 3.60 22.41
N ASP A 45 2.62 4.68 21.86
CA ASP A 45 1.99 5.61 20.93
C ASP A 45 0.58 5.99 21.41
N PRO A 46 0.49 6.81 22.48
CA PRO A 46 -0.76 7.07 23.20
C PRO A 46 -1.93 7.62 22.37
N GLY A 47 -1.64 8.03 21.15
CA GLY A 47 -2.63 8.42 20.16
C GLY A 47 -2.85 9.93 20.14
N SER A 48 -4.03 10.33 19.68
CA SER A 48 -4.37 11.73 19.52
C SER A 48 -5.41 12.19 20.54
N ARG A 49 -5.59 13.50 20.65
CA ARG A 49 -6.69 14.09 21.43
C ARG A 49 -8.08 13.61 20.97
N LEU A 50 -8.20 13.17 19.72
CA LEU A 50 -9.46 12.68 19.13
C LEU A 50 -9.84 11.29 19.69
N THR A 51 -8.85 10.44 19.96
CA THR A 51 -9.08 9.03 20.37
C THR A 51 -8.87 8.78 21.86
N PHE A 52 -8.19 9.69 22.57
CA PHE A 52 -7.70 9.43 23.92
C PHE A 52 -8.80 9.08 24.95
N ALA A 53 -10.01 9.65 24.84
CA ALA A 53 -11.09 9.33 25.76
C ALA A 53 -11.46 7.83 25.72
N GLU A 54 -11.53 7.26 24.53
CA GLU A 54 -11.83 5.85 24.33
C GLU A 54 -10.63 4.96 24.68
N THR A 55 -9.41 5.40 24.33
CA THR A 55 -8.17 4.72 24.72
C THR A 55 -8.02 4.63 26.23
N LEU A 56 -8.29 5.72 26.96
CA LEU A 56 -8.29 5.75 28.43
C LEU A 56 -9.31 4.76 28.99
N ARG A 57 -10.54 4.76 28.46
CA ARG A 57 -11.58 3.82 28.89
C ARG A 57 -11.15 2.37 28.70
N LYS A 58 -10.47 2.03 27.60
CA LYS A 58 -9.91 0.68 27.35
C LYS A 58 -8.73 0.35 28.26
N ILE A 59 -7.86 1.31 28.56
CA ILE A 59 -6.77 1.14 29.53
C ILE A 59 -7.33 0.79 30.91
N GLU A 60 -8.35 1.52 31.38
CA GLU A 60 -8.97 1.33 32.70
C GLU A 60 -9.71 -0.01 32.85
N GLN A 61 -9.99 -0.72 31.76
CA GLN A 61 -10.47 -2.11 31.80
C GLN A 61 -9.39 -3.11 32.23
N ILE A 62 -8.12 -2.74 32.08
CA ILE A 62 -6.96 -3.63 32.29
C ILE A 62 -6.22 -3.22 33.57
N VAL A 63 -5.86 -1.94 33.69
CA VAL A 63 -5.14 -1.39 34.85
C VAL A 63 -5.65 0.02 35.19
N PRO A 64 -5.56 0.46 36.45
CA PRO A 64 -5.71 1.88 36.77
C PRO A 64 -4.75 2.72 35.95
N PHE A 65 -5.18 3.87 35.42
CA PHE A 65 -4.32 4.75 34.61
C PHE A 65 -3.03 5.15 35.35
N SER A 66 -3.11 5.32 36.68
CA SER A 66 -1.97 5.61 37.56
C SER A 66 -0.86 4.54 37.56
N SER A 67 -1.17 3.32 37.12
CA SER A 67 -0.21 2.23 36.97
C SER A 67 0.75 2.43 35.78
N ILE A 68 0.42 3.30 34.83
CA ILE A 68 1.28 3.59 33.68
C ILE A 68 2.40 4.52 34.11
N ARG A 69 3.64 4.04 33.96
CA ARG A 69 4.86 4.82 34.22
C ARG A 69 5.48 5.34 32.93
N TRP A 70 5.44 4.54 31.87
CA TRP A 70 6.21 4.78 30.66
C TRP A 70 5.28 5.11 29.50
N PHE A 71 5.48 6.26 28.87
CA PHE A 71 4.76 6.68 27.68
C PHE A 71 5.72 6.70 26.50
N ILE A 72 5.75 5.63 25.72
CA ILE A 72 6.63 5.51 24.55
C ILE A 72 6.02 6.27 23.39
N CYS A 73 6.79 7.18 22.79
CA CYS A 73 6.46 7.84 21.54
C CYS A 73 7.58 7.57 20.55
N HIS A 74 7.27 6.78 19.51
CA HIS A 74 8.25 6.36 18.51
C HIS A 74 8.72 7.51 17.61
N HIS A 75 7.87 8.52 17.40
CA HIS A 75 8.22 9.78 16.75
C HIS A 75 7.23 10.87 17.19
N GLN A 76 7.35 12.07 16.62
CA GLN A 76 6.68 13.28 17.09
C GLN A 76 5.26 13.49 16.58
N ASP A 77 4.78 12.72 15.59
CA ASP A 77 3.60 13.15 14.85
C ASP A 77 2.35 13.24 15.74
N PRO A 78 1.47 14.24 15.50
CA PRO A 78 0.34 14.50 16.38
C PRO A 78 -0.65 13.34 16.54
N SER A 79 -0.69 12.42 15.56
CA SER A 79 -1.51 11.20 15.63
C SER A 79 -1.08 10.24 16.75
N LEU A 80 0.15 10.38 17.27
CA LEU A 80 0.73 9.56 18.33
C LEU A 80 0.91 10.33 19.64
N THR A 81 1.17 11.64 19.53
CA THR A 81 1.70 12.44 20.63
C THR A 81 0.72 13.48 21.16
N SER A 82 -0.30 13.89 20.40
CA SER A 82 -1.19 14.98 20.86
C SER A 82 -2.01 14.61 22.11
N ALA A 83 -2.26 13.32 22.35
CA ALA A 83 -2.85 12.82 23.60
C ALA A 83 -1.99 13.10 24.84
N LEU A 84 -0.67 13.30 24.69
CA LEU A 84 0.23 13.62 25.81
C LEU A 84 -0.24 14.84 26.61
N THR A 85 -0.84 15.84 25.95
CA THR A 85 -1.40 17.03 26.64
C THR A 85 -2.52 16.68 27.62
N LEU A 86 -3.30 15.63 27.35
CA LEU A 86 -4.37 15.14 28.24
C LEU A 86 -3.85 14.15 29.28
N ILE A 87 -2.78 13.42 28.94
CA ILE A 87 -2.05 12.51 29.84
C ILE A 87 -1.34 13.30 30.91
N ASP A 88 -0.60 14.36 30.54
CA ASP A 88 0.15 15.22 31.47
C ASP A 88 -0.75 15.79 32.57
N GLN A 89 -1.99 16.17 32.23
CA GLN A 89 -3.00 16.67 33.18
C GLN A 89 -3.54 15.59 34.15
N ARG A 90 -3.38 14.30 33.82
CA ARG A 90 -3.92 13.16 34.57
C ARG A 90 -2.86 12.39 35.34
N VAL A 91 -1.59 12.51 34.97
CA VAL A 91 -0.52 11.76 35.61
C VAL A 91 -0.18 12.42 36.96
N GLU A 92 -0.46 11.71 38.04
CA GLU A 92 -0.22 12.19 39.41
C GLU A 92 1.15 11.75 39.97
N ARG A 93 1.81 10.80 39.32
CA ARG A 93 3.07 10.20 39.79
C ARG A 93 4.30 10.94 39.25
N GLY A 94 5.26 11.24 40.12
CA GLY A 94 6.47 12.00 39.77
C GLY A 94 7.55 11.20 39.00
N ASP A 95 7.43 9.88 38.94
CA ASP A 95 8.39 8.99 38.28
C ASP A 95 7.95 8.53 36.88
N ALA A 96 6.82 9.05 36.38
CA ALA A 96 6.37 8.83 35.01
C ALA A 96 7.26 9.55 33.98
N ARG A 97 7.48 8.94 32.81
CA ARG A 97 8.40 9.44 31.79
C ARG A 97 7.83 9.30 30.38
N ILE A 98 8.11 10.28 29.54
CA ILE A 98 7.96 10.16 28.09
C ILE A 98 9.23 9.54 27.54
N VAL A 99 9.12 8.33 26.98
CA VAL A 99 10.23 7.60 26.36
C VAL A 99 10.27 7.96 24.88
N SER A 100 11.36 8.58 24.43
CA SER A 100 11.51 8.97 23.03
C SER A 100 12.97 9.16 22.64
N HIS A 101 13.24 9.34 21.36
CA HIS A 101 14.55 9.76 20.85
C HIS A 101 14.68 11.29 20.93
N TRP A 102 15.87 11.84 21.20
CA TRP A 102 16.04 13.29 21.40
C TRP A 102 15.43 14.14 20.29
N ARG A 103 15.56 13.74 19.01
CA ARG A 103 14.99 14.50 17.88
C ARG A 103 13.47 14.61 17.95
N ALA A 104 12.79 13.56 18.40
CA ALA A 104 11.34 13.60 18.58
C ALA A 104 10.99 14.37 19.86
N ALA A 105 11.78 14.23 20.93
CA ALA A 105 11.61 15.00 22.17
C ALA A 105 11.73 16.53 21.96
N GLU A 106 12.64 16.97 21.08
CA GLU A 106 12.78 18.38 20.66
C GLU A 106 11.52 18.93 19.99
N MET A 107 10.73 18.08 19.34
CA MET A 107 9.45 18.48 18.75
C MET A 107 8.32 18.39 19.78
N ILE A 108 8.26 17.29 20.54
CA ILE A 108 7.21 17.03 21.54
C ILE A 108 7.22 18.09 22.66
N ARG A 109 8.39 18.65 23.04
CA ARG A 109 8.46 19.71 24.06
C ARG A 109 7.63 20.96 23.73
N HIS A 110 7.30 21.19 22.46
CA HIS A 110 6.43 22.30 22.07
C HIS A 110 4.97 22.13 22.53
N TYR A 111 4.60 20.97 23.05
CA TYR A 111 3.35 20.78 23.79
C TYR A 111 3.37 21.35 25.21
N ASP A 112 4.53 21.84 25.70
CA ASP A 112 4.70 22.46 27.02
C ASP A 112 4.25 21.54 28.17
N LEU A 113 4.70 20.29 28.12
CA LEU A 113 4.36 19.23 29.07
C LEU A 113 5.23 19.31 30.33
N THR A 114 4.68 18.89 31.47
CA THR A 114 5.42 18.78 32.74
C THR A 114 6.19 17.46 32.86
N LEU A 115 5.74 16.42 32.16
CA LEU A 115 6.36 15.10 32.14
C LEU A 115 7.80 15.15 31.57
N PRO A 116 8.80 14.67 32.31
CA PRO A 116 10.17 14.67 31.81
C PRO A 116 10.42 13.54 30.80
N PHE A 117 11.34 13.80 29.88
CA PHE A 117 11.78 12.84 28.89
C PHE A 117 12.77 11.82 29.48
N TRP A 118 12.68 10.59 28.98
CA TRP A 118 13.67 9.54 29.13
C TRP A 118 14.13 9.18 27.72
N LEU A 119 15.40 9.47 27.42
CA LEU A 119 15.93 9.40 26.06
C LEU A 119 16.49 8.01 25.75
N VAL A 120 16.03 7.38 24.67
CA VAL A 120 16.39 5.98 24.34
C VAL A 120 17.90 5.81 24.10
N GLU A 121 18.54 6.81 23.49
CA GLU A 121 19.98 6.81 23.21
C GLU A 121 20.86 6.90 24.46
N ASP A 122 20.39 7.58 25.51
CA ASP A 122 21.09 7.70 26.78
C ASP A 122 20.98 6.43 27.62
N ASN A 123 20.07 5.54 27.25
CA ASN A 123 19.71 4.34 28.00
C ASN A 123 19.94 3.06 27.20
N GLN A 124 21.00 3.04 26.38
CA GLN A 124 21.46 1.86 25.64
C GLN A 124 20.39 1.21 24.76
N TRP A 125 19.42 2.00 24.30
CA TRP A 125 18.30 1.53 23.47
C TRP A 125 17.50 0.39 24.13
N GLN A 126 17.36 0.41 25.47
CA GLN A 126 16.66 -0.65 26.21
C GLN A 126 15.87 -0.10 27.40
N LEU A 127 14.63 -0.55 27.56
CA LEU A 127 13.84 -0.30 28.76
C LEU A 127 13.65 -1.60 29.55
N PRO A 128 14.43 -1.82 30.64
CA PRO A 128 14.23 -2.95 31.52
C PRO A 128 12.98 -2.76 32.38
N LEU A 129 12.12 -3.76 32.39
CA LEU A 129 10.93 -3.88 33.23
C LEU A 129 11.11 -5.13 34.11
N PRO A 130 10.36 -5.29 35.23
CA PRO A 130 10.63 -6.35 36.22
C PRO A 130 10.79 -7.76 35.65
N HIS A 131 9.97 -8.14 34.65
CA HIS A 131 10.02 -9.46 34.00
C HIS A 131 9.99 -9.37 32.47
N ARG A 132 10.37 -8.22 31.91
CA ARG A 132 10.26 -7.94 30.48
C ARG A 132 11.35 -6.96 30.06
N LEU A 133 11.84 -7.08 28.85
CA LEU A 133 12.80 -6.15 28.27
C LEU A 133 12.21 -5.63 26.96
N LEU A 134 12.11 -4.31 26.84
CA LEU A 134 11.87 -3.68 25.56
C LEU A 134 13.22 -3.25 24.96
N GLN A 135 13.47 -3.70 23.74
CA GLN A 135 14.64 -3.30 22.96
C GLN A 135 14.21 -2.30 21.89
N PHE A 136 14.85 -1.14 21.85
CA PHE A 136 14.55 -0.10 20.88
C PHE A 136 15.43 -0.27 19.64
N VAL A 137 14.81 -0.29 18.47
CA VAL A 137 15.49 -0.46 17.18
C VAL A 137 15.46 0.86 16.45
N PHE A 138 16.61 1.53 16.35
CA PHE A 138 16.69 2.80 15.65
C PHE A 138 16.46 2.65 14.15
N THR A 139 15.45 3.34 13.61
CA THR A 139 15.04 3.31 12.20
C THR A 139 14.98 4.75 11.67
N PRO A 140 16.14 5.44 11.57
CA PRO A 140 16.16 6.83 11.19
C PRO A 140 15.57 7.04 9.79
N TYR A 141 14.82 8.13 9.64
CA TYR A 141 14.16 8.54 8.39
C TYR A 141 13.05 7.60 7.92
N ALA A 142 12.54 6.71 8.79
CA ALA A 142 11.41 5.83 8.53
C ALA A 142 10.16 6.20 9.37
N HIS A 143 9.45 7.30 9.09
CA HIS A 143 9.78 8.35 8.11
C HIS A 143 10.49 9.57 8.72
N PHE A 144 10.62 9.63 10.05
CA PHE A 144 11.25 10.75 10.76
C PHE A 144 12.73 10.47 11.10
N PRO A 145 13.66 11.46 11.07
CA PRO A 145 15.08 11.25 11.40
C PRO A 145 15.37 10.68 12.80
N GLY A 146 14.42 10.78 13.72
CA GLY A 146 14.47 10.21 15.06
C GLY A 146 13.54 9.01 15.29
N ALA A 147 12.95 8.44 14.25
CA ALA A 147 12.04 7.30 14.38
C ALA A 147 12.76 6.04 14.87
N TYR A 148 12.06 5.24 15.68
CA TYR A 148 12.52 3.95 16.17
C TYR A 148 11.33 3.02 16.40
N CYS A 149 11.59 1.72 16.54
CA CYS A 149 10.60 0.71 16.90
C CYS A 149 10.90 0.15 18.31
N SER A 150 9.91 -0.49 18.94
CA SER A 150 10.07 -1.21 20.22
C SER A 150 9.81 -2.69 20.04
N PHE A 151 10.81 -3.54 20.34
CA PHE A 151 10.69 -4.99 20.32
C PHE A 151 10.53 -5.54 21.74
N ASP A 152 9.45 -6.27 21.98
CA ASP A 152 9.19 -7.01 23.21
C ASP A 152 9.67 -8.45 23.08
N SER A 153 10.81 -8.75 23.70
CA SER A 153 11.43 -10.08 23.64
C SER A 153 10.59 -11.18 24.32
N ALA A 154 9.70 -10.82 25.26
CA ALA A 154 8.89 -11.80 25.97
C ALA A 154 7.80 -12.40 25.07
N THR A 155 7.23 -11.58 24.18
CA THR A 155 6.12 -12.00 23.30
C THR A 155 6.52 -12.16 21.83
N GLY A 156 7.67 -11.61 21.42
CA GLY A 156 8.06 -11.52 20.02
C GLY A 156 7.26 -10.47 19.24
N THR A 157 6.68 -9.48 19.94
CA THR A 157 5.90 -8.40 19.32
C THR A 157 6.80 -7.21 19.01
N LEU A 158 6.76 -6.74 17.76
CA LEU A 158 7.39 -5.50 17.34
C LEU A 158 6.34 -4.40 17.23
N PHE A 159 6.40 -3.42 18.11
CA PHE A 159 5.68 -2.15 17.94
C PHE A 159 6.47 -1.30 16.96
N SER A 160 5.99 -1.22 15.74
CA SER A 160 6.78 -0.79 14.58
C SER A 160 6.59 0.68 14.20
N SER A 161 5.73 1.42 14.91
CA SER A 161 5.31 2.77 14.49
C SER A 161 4.80 2.73 13.05
N ASP A 162 5.35 3.54 12.15
CA ASP A 162 4.89 3.61 10.75
C ASP A 162 5.55 2.58 9.83
N LEU A 163 6.51 1.79 10.33
CA LEU A 163 7.00 0.64 9.58
C LEU A 163 5.92 -0.42 9.50
N CYS A 164 5.67 -0.92 8.28
CA CYS A 164 4.58 -1.86 8.01
C CYS A 164 3.17 -1.30 8.31
N ALA A 165 3.04 0.02 8.49
CA ALA A 165 1.75 0.69 8.56
C ALA A 165 1.02 0.69 7.21
N GLY A 166 -0.30 0.85 7.27
CA GLY A 166 -1.17 0.91 6.10
C GLY A 166 -2.45 1.69 6.34
N PHE A 167 -3.20 1.98 5.28
CA PHE A 167 -4.53 2.57 5.38
C PHE A 167 -5.57 1.47 5.67
N ARG A 168 -6.29 1.55 6.79
CA ARG A 168 -7.30 0.52 7.14
C ARG A 168 -8.58 0.78 6.33
N GLU A 169 -9.03 -0.20 5.55
CA GLU A 169 -10.22 -0.10 4.70
C GLU A 169 -11.35 -1.06 5.10
N PHE A 170 -10.99 -2.12 5.83
CA PHE A 170 -11.88 -3.20 6.25
C PHE A 170 -12.04 -3.23 7.77
N ASP A 171 -13.21 -3.73 8.22
CA ASP A 171 -13.52 -4.00 9.61
C ASP A 171 -12.77 -5.26 10.11
N SER A 172 -11.43 -5.21 10.12
CA SER A 172 -10.56 -6.14 10.87
C SER A 172 -9.40 -5.42 11.55
N LEU A 173 -9.04 -5.85 12.77
CA LEU A 173 -7.83 -5.38 13.46
C LEU A 173 -6.57 -6.06 12.90
N PHE A 174 -6.69 -7.33 12.49
CA PHE A 174 -5.61 -8.13 11.94
C PHE A 174 -5.71 -8.20 10.42
N ALA A 175 -4.56 -8.24 9.74
CA ALA A 175 -4.51 -8.52 8.33
C ALA A 175 -5.00 -9.94 8.05
N ASP A 176 -5.74 -10.11 6.95
CA ASP A 176 -6.06 -11.42 6.42
C ASP A 176 -4.96 -11.91 5.45
N GLU A 177 -5.02 -13.17 5.04
CA GLU A 177 -4.02 -13.73 4.12
C GLU A 177 -4.20 -13.27 2.66
N GLY A 178 -5.20 -12.44 2.37
CA GLY A 178 -5.46 -11.91 1.03
C GLY A 178 -4.38 -10.93 0.58
N GLU A 179 -4.38 -10.56 -0.70
CA GLU A 179 -3.43 -9.56 -1.22
C GLU A 179 -3.85 -8.12 -0.89
N ALA A 180 -5.13 -7.91 -0.56
CA ALA A 180 -5.71 -6.58 -0.35
C ALA A 180 -5.04 -5.81 0.81
N TYR A 181 -4.65 -6.47 1.90
CA TYR A 181 -4.00 -5.76 3.01
C TYR A 181 -2.63 -5.20 2.59
N PHE A 182 -1.88 -5.92 1.76
CA PHE A 182 -0.53 -5.49 1.38
C PHE A 182 -0.58 -4.22 0.52
N GLU A 183 -1.58 -4.08 -0.35
CA GLU A 183 -1.75 -2.86 -1.14
C GLU A 183 -2.01 -1.62 -0.26
N THR A 184 -2.67 -1.78 0.89
CA THR A 184 -2.81 -0.69 1.86
C THR A 184 -1.48 -0.29 2.50
N ILE A 185 -0.61 -1.26 2.77
CA ILE A 185 0.74 -1.05 3.32
C ILE A 185 1.64 -0.42 2.26
N ARG A 186 1.66 -0.98 1.05
CA ARG A 186 2.39 -0.45 -0.11
C ARG A 186 2.03 1.02 -0.32
N SER A 187 0.74 1.32 -0.44
CA SER A 187 0.25 2.69 -0.66
C SER A 187 0.73 3.64 0.43
N PHE A 188 0.67 3.26 1.70
CA PHE A 188 1.18 4.09 2.79
C PHE A 188 2.69 4.37 2.64
N HIS A 189 3.49 3.33 2.39
CA HIS A 189 4.94 3.46 2.29
C HIS A 189 5.38 4.27 1.07
N GLU A 190 4.69 4.14 -0.06
CA GLU A 190 4.94 4.95 -1.25
C GLU A 190 4.84 6.46 -0.97
N HIS A 191 3.90 6.87 -0.11
CA HIS A 191 3.61 8.27 0.18
C HIS A 191 4.41 8.85 1.36
N TYR A 192 4.64 8.04 2.41
CA TYR A 192 5.25 8.54 3.65
C TYR A 192 6.76 8.32 3.72
N PHE A 193 7.31 7.30 3.04
CA PHE A 193 8.73 7.00 3.15
C PHE A 193 9.55 7.75 2.11
N PRO A 194 10.75 8.25 2.47
CA PRO A 194 11.51 9.14 1.61
C PRO A 194 12.23 8.44 0.46
N SER A 195 12.54 7.14 0.58
CA SER A 195 13.21 6.36 -0.47
C SER A 195 13.20 4.87 -0.14
N ARG A 196 13.35 4.03 -1.17
CA ARG A 196 13.46 2.58 -1.05
C ARG A 196 14.67 2.16 -0.21
N GLU A 197 15.80 2.86 -0.32
CA GLU A 197 17.02 2.54 0.43
C GLU A 197 16.80 2.72 1.94
N VAL A 198 16.17 3.83 2.34
CA VAL A 198 15.83 4.09 3.74
C VAL A 198 14.85 3.05 4.27
N LEU A 199 13.80 2.74 3.51
CA LEU A 199 12.82 1.72 3.86
C LEU A 199 13.47 0.33 4.02
N SER A 200 14.24 -0.10 3.02
CA SER A 200 14.92 -1.40 3.01
C SER A 200 15.94 -1.53 4.15
N GLN A 201 16.68 -0.46 4.46
CA GLN A 201 17.59 -0.44 5.59
C GLN A 201 16.85 -0.57 6.93
N ALA A 202 15.74 0.14 7.10
CA ALA A 202 14.94 0.06 8.32
C ALA A 202 14.30 -1.34 8.50
N LEU A 203 13.75 -1.91 7.42
CA LEU A 203 13.22 -3.28 7.40
C LEU A 203 14.30 -4.32 7.73
N SER A 204 15.50 -4.16 7.19
CA SER A 204 16.62 -5.07 7.47
C SER A 204 17.03 -5.02 8.95
N ARG A 205 16.89 -3.89 9.64
CA ARG A 205 17.20 -3.80 11.08
C ARG A 205 16.23 -4.59 11.95
N ILE A 206 14.94 -4.65 11.58
CA ILE A 206 13.92 -5.36 12.35
C ILE A 206 13.82 -6.85 12.01
N GLU A 207 14.19 -7.25 10.79
CA GLU A 207 14.06 -8.63 10.29
C GLU A 207 14.90 -9.65 11.08
N HIS A 208 15.99 -9.22 11.73
CA HIS A 208 16.87 -10.09 12.51
C HIS A 208 16.25 -10.56 13.84
N PHE A 209 15.17 -9.93 14.31
CA PHE A 209 14.51 -10.29 15.55
C PHE A 209 13.57 -11.49 15.35
N PRO A 210 13.32 -12.32 16.38
CA PRO A 210 12.38 -13.43 16.31
C PRO A 210 10.93 -12.92 16.39
N LEU A 211 10.49 -12.25 15.32
CA LEU A 211 9.18 -11.59 15.24
C LEU A 211 8.06 -12.62 15.11
N ARG A 212 7.10 -12.58 16.04
CA ARG A 212 5.82 -13.32 15.99
C ARG A 212 4.66 -12.44 15.54
N MET A 213 4.74 -11.15 15.85
CA MET A 213 3.73 -10.15 15.50
C MET A 213 4.41 -8.81 15.19
N ILE A 214 3.89 -8.11 14.18
CA ILE A 214 4.17 -6.69 13.96
C ILE A 214 2.89 -5.91 14.27
N ALA A 215 3.02 -4.95 15.18
CA ALA A 215 1.96 -4.08 15.67
C ALA A 215 2.28 -2.63 15.24
N PRO A 216 1.85 -2.21 14.03
CA PRO A 216 2.14 -0.88 13.53
C PRO A 216 1.22 0.17 14.15
N GLN A 217 1.64 1.42 14.20
CA GLN A 217 0.82 2.49 14.74
C GLN A 217 -0.35 2.86 13.81
N HIS A 218 -0.27 2.55 12.52
CA HIS A 218 -1.42 2.68 11.60
C HIS A 218 -1.71 1.36 10.86
N GLY A 219 -2.98 1.10 10.58
CA GLY A 219 -3.38 -0.06 9.77
C GLY A 219 -3.41 -1.39 10.52
N TYR A 220 -3.25 -2.50 9.81
CA TYR A 220 -3.49 -3.85 10.33
C TYR A 220 -2.35 -4.40 11.18
N LEU A 221 -2.68 -5.19 12.21
CA LEU A 221 -1.71 -6.04 12.90
C LEU A 221 -1.34 -7.23 12.02
N LEU A 222 -0.05 -7.56 11.96
CA LEU A 222 0.48 -8.67 11.18
C LEU A 222 0.93 -9.78 12.11
N ALA A 223 0.47 -11.01 11.87
CA ALA A 223 0.82 -12.17 12.68
C ALA A 223 1.18 -13.38 11.79
N GLY A 224 1.93 -14.34 12.36
CA GLY A 224 2.23 -15.59 11.68
C GLY A 224 3.08 -15.42 10.42
N ASN A 225 2.67 -16.08 9.33
CA ASN A 225 3.34 -16.04 8.02
C ASN A 225 3.38 -14.62 7.40
N LEU A 226 2.39 -13.77 7.72
CA LEU A 226 2.28 -12.41 7.16
C LEU A 226 3.42 -11.49 7.60
N VAL A 227 4.02 -11.74 8.75
CA VAL A 227 5.17 -10.94 9.25
C VAL A 227 6.33 -10.99 8.25
N GLN A 228 6.78 -12.21 7.93
CA GLN A 228 7.93 -12.40 7.03
C GLN A 228 7.56 -12.17 5.57
N LYS A 229 6.30 -12.43 5.18
CA LYS A 229 5.80 -12.06 3.84
C LYS A 229 5.86 -10.55 3.63
N THR A 230 5.28 -9.78 4.54
CA THR A 230 5.22 -8.32 4.44
C THR A 230 6.60 -7.67 4.42
N ILE A 231 7.52 -8.07 5.32
CA ILE A 231 8.89 -7.52 5.33
C ILE A 231 9.58 -7.74 3.97
N ARG A 232 9.47 -8.95 3.41
CA ARG A 232 10.12 -9.29 2.14
C ARG A 232 9.54 -8.50 0.97
N GLU A 233 8.22 -8.41 0.87
CA GLU A 233 7.55 -7.68 -0.20
C GLU A 233 7.83 -6.17 -0.10
N LEU A 234 7.82 -5.62 1.12
CA LEU A 234 7.98 -4.18 1.35
C LEU A 234 9.41 -3.67 1.07
N LYS A 235 10.44 -4.50 1.19
CA LYS A 235 11.82 -4.18 0.77
C LYS A 235 11.95 -3.89 -0.74
N GLY A 236 11.02 -4.40 -1.54
CA GLY A 236 10.97 -4.20 -2.98
C GLY A 236 10.18 -2.97 -3.42
N VAL A 237 9.51 -2.27 -2.49
CA VAL A 237 8.63 -1.14 -2.84
C VAL A 237 9.46 0.11 -3.13
N GLU A 238 9.24 0.69 -4.31
CA GLU A 238 9.73 2.03 -4.66
C GLU A 238 8.89 3.10 -3.96
N CYS A 239 9.54 4.06 -3.29
CA CYS A 239 8.83 5.09 -2.53
C CYS A 239 9.55 6.45 -2.54
N GLY A 240 8.82 7.50 -2.17
CA GLY A 240 9.34 8.85 -1.95
C GLY A 240 10.06 9.44 -3.15
N LEU A 241 11.34 9.78 -2.97
CA LEU A 241 12.18 10.40 -3.99
C LEU A 241 12.29 9.56 -5.26
N HIS A 242 12.20 8.23 -5.22
CA HIS A 242 12.21 7.42 -6.44
C HIS A 242 10.95 7.62 -7.28
N LEU A 243 9.80 7.77 -6.61
CA LEU A 243 8.54 8.12 -7.28
C LEU A 243 8.55 9.56 -7.80
N MET A 244 9.31 10.47 -7.19
CA MET A 244 9.42 11.88 -7.60
C MET A 244 10.55 12.17 -8.60
N ALA A 245 11.65 11.43 -8.55
CA ALA A 245 12.76 11.48 -9.51
C ALA A 245 12.32 10.86 -10.84
N GLY A 246 11.38 9.92 -10.79
CA GLY A 246 10.57 9.48 -11.93
C GLY A 246 9.47 10.47 -12.32
N LYS A 247 9.75 11.79 -12.28
CA LYS A 247 8.90 12.83 -12.88
C LYS A 247 8.88 12.70 -14.41
N ASP A 248 8.28 11.63 -14.87
CA ASP A 248 7.35 11.60 -16.00
C ASP A 248 6.06 10.96 -15.46
N THR A 249 5.26 11.82 -14.82
CA THR A 249 4.13 11.53 -13.92
C THR A 249 2.90 10.87 -14.54
N ASP A 250 2.97 10.41 -15.79
CA ASP A 250 1.88 9.69 -16.46
C ASP A 250 2.19 8.21 -16.70
N ILE A 251 3.46 7.84 -16.86
CA ILE A 251 3.89 6.49 -17.27
C ILE A 251 3.70 5.46 -16.14
N GLN A 252 4.01 5.81 -14.90
CA GLN A 252 3.82 4.88 -13.76
C GLN A 252 2.36 4.79 -13.30
N ARG A 253 1.56 5.87 -13.46
CA ARG A 253 0.10 5.79 -13.28
C ARG A 253 -0.50 4.83 -14.28
N LEU A 254 -0.04 4.86 -15.53
CA LEU A 254 -0.42 3.93 -16.60
C LEU A 254 0.07 2.51 -16.33
N SER A 255 1.28 2.31 -15.81
CA SER A 255 1.78 0.97 -15.43
C SER A 255 0.97 0.33 -14.30
N ARG A 256 0.52 1.10 -13.30
CA ARG A 256 -0.40 0.63 -12.26
C ARG A 256 -1.79 0.33 -12.81
N LEU A 257 -2.26 1.14 -13.76
CA LEU A 257 -3.50 0.90 -14.50
C LEU A 257 -3.41 -0.38 -15.35
N ASN A 258 -2.23 -0.67 -15.91
CA ASN A 258 -1.96 -1.88 -16.69
C ASN A 258 -1.90 -3.15 -15.80
N ALA A 259 -1.34 -3.04 -14.58
CA ALA A 259 -1.41 -4.09 -13.58
C ALA A 259 -2.86 -4.39 -13.17
N MET A 260 -3.67 -3.35 -12.90
CA MET A 260 -5.11 -3.51 -12.66
C MET A 260 -5.84 -4.12 -13.86
N LEU A 261 -5.50 -3.71 -15.08
CA LEU A 261 -6.04 -4.30 -16.30
C LEU A 261 -5.74 -5.79 -16.39
N ARG A 262 -4.51 -6.22 -16.11
CA ARG A 262 -4.11 -7.63 -16.10
C ARG A 262 -4.94 -8.47 -15.13
N ASP A 263 -5.15 -7.95 -13.91
CA ASP A 263 -5.90 -8.64 -12.87
C ASP A 263 -7.41 -8.69 -13.19
N ILE A 264 -7.93 -7.68 -13.88
CA ILE A 264 -9.28 -7.71 -14.44
C ILE A 264 -9.35 -8.71 -15.61
N THR A 265 -8.33 -8.79 -16.47
CA THR A 265 -8.33 -9.60 -17.70
C THR A 265 -8.15 -11.09 -17.42
N SER A 266 -7.40 -11.45 -16.38
CA SER A 266 -7.36 -12.82 -15.86
C SER A 266 -8.73 -13.26 -15.31
N THR A 267 -9.52 -12.31 -14.80
CA THR A 267 -10.90 -12.51 -14.34
C THR A 267 -11.93 -12.46 -15.50
N MET A 268 -11.56 -11.96 -16.68
CA MET A 268 -12.47 -11.66 -17.80
C MET A 268 -12.98 -12.86 -18.59
N VAL A 269 -12.46 -14.08 -18.42
CA VAL A 269 -12.93 -15.23 -19.22
C VAL A 269 -14.26 -15.81 -18.71
N ILE A 270 -14.77 -15.35 -17.56
CA ILE A 270 -15.97 -15.94 -16.92
C ILE A 270 -17.08 -14.90 -16.60
N SER A 271 -16.82 -13.59 -16.76
CA SER A 271 -17.73 -12.53 -16.30
C SER A 271 -18.68 -11.99 -17.39
N ARG A 272 -19.97 -11.84 -17.07
CA ARG A 272 -21.05 -11.39 -17.98
C ARG A 272 -21.11 -9.87 -18.24
N ASP A 273 -20.28 -9.05 -17.60
CA ASP A 273 -20.39 -7.57 -17.61
C ASP A 273 -19.13 -6.82 -18.12
N PHE A 274 -18.50 -7.33 -19.17
CA PHE A 274 -17.30 -6.69 -19.79
C PHE A 274 -17.56 -5.26 -20.34
N ARG A 275 -18.81 -4.91 -20.64
CA ARG A 275 -19.18 -3.57 -21.13
C ARG A 275 -18.80 -2.44 -20.18
N GLU A 276 -19.05 -2.60 -18.88
CA GLU A 276 -18.78 -1.53 -17.91
C GLU A 276 -17.27 -1.25 -17.80
N ILE A 277 -16.46 -2.30 -17.93
CA ILE A 277 -15.00 -2.22 -17.94
C ILE A 277 -14.53 -1.47 -19.19
N ALA A 278 -15.01 -1.87 -20.37
CA ALA A 278 -14.65 -1.21 -21.62
C ALA A 278 -15.04 0.28 -21.64
N ASP A 279 -16.21 0.63 -21.10
CA ASP A 279 -16.69 2.01 -21.00
C ASP A 279 -15.81 2.85 -20.04
N ARG A 280 -15.38 2.28 -18.90
CA ARG A 280 -14.45 2.95 -17.97
C ARG A 280 -13.07 3.15 -18.59
N LEU A 281 -12.55 2.16 -19.30
CA LEU A 281 -11.24 2.26 -19.98
C LEU A 281 -11.24 3.33 -21.06
N LEU A 282 -12.30 3.35 -21.88
CA LEU A 282 -12.48 4.38 -22.89
C LEU A 282 -12.54 5.78 -22.26
N ALA A 283 -13.22 5.93 -21.12
CA ALA A 283 -13.29 7.21 -20.41
C ALA A 283 -11.93 7.67 -19.86
N ILE A 284 -11.07 6.74 -19.43
CA ILE A 284 -9.70 7.03 -18.98
C ILE A 284 -8.84 7.47 -20.17
N LEU A 285 -8.82 6.70 -21.25
CA LEU A 285 -8.01 7.00 -22.43
C LEU A 285 -8.38 8.35 -23.07
N ARG A 286 -9.67 8.71 -23.07
CA ARG A 286 -10.15 10.01 -23.55
C ARG A 286 -9.60 11.22 -22.79
N ARG A 287 -9.09 11.03 -21.57
CA ARG A 287 -8.45 12.12 -20.80
C ARG A 287 -7.05 12.42 -21.30
N ALA A 288 -6.36 11.44 -21.87
CA ALA A 288 -4.98 11.56 -22.34
C ALA A 288 -4.89 11.76 -23.86
N MET A 289 -5.84 11.22 -24.64
CA MET A 289 -5.77 11.18 -26.10
C MET A 289 -7.17 11.10 -26.72
N PRO A 290 -7.38 11.58 -27.97
CA PRO A 290 -8.69 11.68 -28.60
C PRO A 290 -9.21 10.32 -29.12
N VAL A 291 -9.47 9.38 -28.19
CA VAL A 291 -9.92 8.02 -28.51
C VAL A 291 -11.44 7.98 -28.74
N GLU A 292 -11.85 7.41 -29.86
CA GLU A 292 -13.26 7.22 -30.23
C GLU A 292 -13.81 5.90 -29.68
N SER A 293 -13.09 4.80 -29.91
CA SER A 293 -13.54 3.44 -29.58
C SER A 293 -12.38 2.52 -29.25
N LEU A 294 -12.72 1.46 -28.52
CA LEU A 294 -11.87 0.31 -28.25
C LEU A 294 -12.51 -0.93 -28.84
N GLU A 295 -11.73 -1.77 -29.50
CA GLU A 295 -12.13 -3.10 -29.94
C GLU A 295 -11.12 -4.13 -29.42
N PHE A 296 -11.58 -5.32 -29.05
CA PHE A 296 -10.73 -6.37 -28.51
C PHE A 296 -10.85 -7.61 -29.38
N TYR A 297 -9.72 -8.18 -29.77
CA TYR A 297 -9.64 -9.50 -30.38
C TYR A 297 -8.93 -10.43 -29.40
N VAL A 298 -9.57 -11.52 -28.99
CA VAL A 298 -9.02 -12.46 -28.01
C VAL A 298 -9.11 -13.87 -28.59
N GLN A 299 -7.97 -14.56 -28.67
CA GLN A 299 -7.91 -15.96 -29.06
C GLN A 299 -8.13 -16.85 -27.82
N LEU A 300 -9.07 -17.78 -27.94
CA LEU A 300 -9.35 -18.82 -26.96
C LEU A 300 -8.44 -20.04 -27.20
N GLU A 301 -8.44 -20.98 -26.26
CA GLU A 301 -7.60 -22.18 -26.32
C GLU A 301 -7.95 -23.14 -27.46
N ASP A 302 -9.16 -23.02 -28.02
CA ASP A 302 -9.63 -23.78 -29.19
C ASP A 302 -9.36 -23.06 -30.52
N ASP A 303 -8.46 -22.06 -30.52
CA ASP A 303 -8.15 -21.17 -31.64
C ASP A 303 -9.31 -20.27 -32.11
N THR A 304 -10.46 -20.30 -31.43
CA THR A 304 -11.56 -19.40 -31.72
C THR A 304 -11.18 -17.97 -31.32
N VAL A 305 -11.31 -17.02 -32.25
CA VAL A 305 -11.10 -15.60 -31.95
C VAL A 305 -12.43 -14.92 -31.67
N LEU A 306 -12.56 -14.36 -30.46
CA LEU A 306 -13.66 -13.49 -30.08
C LEU A 306 -13.33 -12.04 -30.39
N HIS A 307 -14.27 -11.35 -31.01
CA HIS A 307 -14.25 -9.90 -31.21
C HIS A 307 -15.26 -9.24 -30.28
N LEU A 308 -14.77 -8.34 -29.43
CA LEU A 308 -15.58 -7.56 -28.49
C LEU A 308 -15.46 -6.09 -28.90
N ALA A 309 -16.57 -5.51 -29.34
CA ALA A 309 -16.59 -4.16 -29.90
C ALA A 309 -17.87 -3.41 -29.48
N PRO A 310 -17.91 -2.07 -29.60
CA PRO A 310 -19.10 -1.29 -29.28
C PRO A 310 -20.35 -1.79 -30.00
N GLU A 311 -20.21 -2.26 -31.25
CA GLU A 311 -21.30 -2.77 -32.08
C GLU A 311 -21.91 -4.05 -31.51
N SER A 312 -21.08 -4.92 -30.90
CA SER A 312 -21.54 -6.12 -30.21
C SER A 312 -21.94 -5.85 -28.75
N ARG A 313 -21.94 -4.57 -28.33
CA ARG A 313 -22.02 -4.16 -26.91
C ARG A 313 -20.99 -4.87 -26.05
N TYR A 314 -19.81 -5.09 -26.64
CA TYR A 314 -18.70 -5.83 -26.08
C TYR A 314 -19.06 -7.26 -25.64
N ARG A 315 -20.06 -7.88 -26.27
CA ARG A 315 -20.24 -9.34 -26.19
C ARG A 315 -19.23 -10.00 -27.13
N GLY A 316 -18.56 -11.04 -26.66
CA GLY A 316 -17.67 -11.84 -27.50
C GLY A 316 -18.43 -12.50 -28.63
N VAL A 317 -18.16 -12.08 -29.86
CA VAL A 317 -18.70 -12.71 -31.07
C VAL A 317 -17.54 -13.38 -31.79
N ALA A 318 -17.70 -14.65 -32.16
CA ALA A 318 -16.71 -15.36 -32.96
C ALA A 318 -16.55 -14.62 -34.30
N ALA A 319 -15.32 -14.20 -34.61
CA ALA A 319 -15.03 -13.42 -35.81
C ALA A 319 -13.67 -13.82 -36.38
N SER A 320 -13.54 -13.75 -37.70
CA SER A 320 -12.22 -13.84 -38.34
C SER A 320 -11.48 -12.51 -38.17
N PRO A 321 -10.37 -12.45 -37.43
CA PRO A 321 -9.62 -11.21 -37.25
C PRO A 321 -9.01 -10.77 -38.59
N PRO A 322 -8.84 -9.45 -38.82
CA PRO A 322 -8.09 -8.94 -39.95
C PRO A 322 -6.68 -9.56 -40.03
N ARG A 323 -6.16 -9.74 -41.26
CA ARG A 323 -4.85 -10.38 -41.51
C ARG A 323 -3.67 -9.78 -40.74
N GLN A 324 -3.75 -8.50 -40.39
CA GLN A 324 -2.71 -7.83 -39.59
C GLN A 324 -2.76 -8.28 -38.13
N ILE A 325 -3.95 -8.46 -37.55
CA ILE A 325 -4.16 -8.91 -36.18
C ILE A 325 -3.96 -10.43 -36.07
N SER A 326 -4.42 -11.18 -37.07
CA SER A 326 -4.29 -12.65 -37.07
C SER A 326 -2.83 -13.14 -36.99
N LYS A 327 -1.89 -12.34 -37.50
CA LYS A 327 -0.45 -12.66 -37.48
C LYS A 327 0.22 -12.34 -36.15
N LEU A 328 -0.45 -11.63 -35.24
CA LEU A 328 0.10 -11.20 -33.97
C LEU A 328 -0.11 -12.23 -32.87
N PHE A 329 -1.17 -13.03 -32.99
CA PHE A 329 -1.43 -14.13 -32.08
C PHE A 329 -0.28 -15.15 -32.09
N GLY A 330 0.15 -15.57 -30.89
CA GLY A 330 1.26 -16.50 -30.70
C GLY A 330 2.64 -15.90 -30.95
N ILE A 331 2.78 -14.57 -31.10
CA ILE A 331 4.10 -13.91 -31.08
C ILE A 331 4.59 -13.78 -29.62
N SER A 332 5.89 -14.01 -29.40
CA SER A 332 6.51 -13.82 -28.09
C SER A 332 6.75 -12.34 -27.75
N ARG A 333 6.77 -11.99 -26.47
CA ARG A 333 7.01 -10.63 -25.96
C ARG A 333 8.34 -10.05 -26.47
N GLU A 334 9.41 -10.83 -26.45
CA GLU A 334 10.72 -10.44 -26.98
C GLU A 334 10.65 -10.12 -28.49
N SER A 335 9.93 -10.95 -29.25
CA SER A 335 9.71 -10.75 -30.69
C SER A 335 8.84 -9.54 -31.00
N TRP A 336 8.00 -9.11 -30.06
CA TRP A 336 7.16 -7.92 -30.16
C TRP A 336 7.94 -6.63 -29.84
N GLN A 337 8.82 -6.63 -28.84
CA GLN A 337 9.61 -5.46 -28.43
C GLN A 337 10.48 -4.91 -29.59
N GLY A 338 10.97 -5.77 -30.49
CA GLY A 338 11.70 -5.34 -31.69
C GLY A 338 10.85 -4.75 -32.83
N ARG A 339 9.51 -4.71 -32.68
CA ARG A 339 8.55 -4.24 -33.73
C ARG A 339 7.80 -2.97 -33.36
N VAL A 340 8.05 -2.42 -32.19
CA VAL A 340 7.37 -1.26 -31.61
C VAL A 340 7.24 -0.09 -32.61
N GLU A 341 8.31 0.31 -33.29
CA GLU A 341 8.28 1.40 -34.29
C GLU A 341 7.33 1.13 -35.49
N SER A 342 7.01 -0.15 -35.75
CA SER A 342 6.09 -0.58 -36.82
C SER A 342 4.66 -0.81 -36.35
N SER A 343 4.46 -1.04 -35.06
CA SER A 343 3.15 -1.29 -34.41
C SER A 343 2.29 -0.04 -34.25
N PHE A 344 2.93 1.14 -34.34
CA PHE A 344 2.29 2.44 -34.13
C PHE A 344 2.15 3.25 -35.43
N ARG A 345 2.44 2.62 -36.57
CA ARG A 345 2.05 3.20 -37.86
C ARG A 345 0.53 3.12 -38.01
N PRO A 346 -0.14 4.17 -38.52
CA PRO A 346 -1.55 4.11 -38.85
C PRO A 346 -1.84 2.87 -39.71
N ILE A 347 -2.69 1.97 -39.23
CA ILE A 347 -3.13 0.81 -40.02
C ILE A 347 -4.51 1.09 -40.59
N THR A 348 -4.59 1.23 -41.91
CA THR A 348 -5.86 1.28 -42.63
C THR A 348 -6.45 -0.14 -42.70
N LEU A 349 -7.47 -0.40 -41.89
CA LEU A 349 -8.27 -1.62 -41.98
C LEU A 349 -9.43 -1.39 -42.96
N GLN A 350 -9.36 -1.98 -44.16
CA GLN A 350 -10.49 -1.96 -45.09
C GLN A 350 -11.64 -2.81 -44.54
N ARG A 351 -12.75 -2.16 -44.14
CA ARG A 351 -14.05 -2.81 -43.95
C ARG A 351 -14.97 -2.47 -45.12
N GLY A 352 -15.06 -3.35 -46.11
CA GLY A 352 -16.03 -3.21 -47.21
C GLY A 352 -15.91 -1.92 -48.04
N LEU A 353 -16.97 -1.58 -48.78
CA LEU A 353 -17.05 -0.55 -49.85
C LEU A 353 -16.93 0.93 -49.40
N GLY A 354 -16.35 1.21 -48.23
CA GLY A 354 -16.14 2.57 -47.75
C GLY A 354 -14.81 2.69 -46.99
N THR A 355 -13.86 3.43 -47.54
CA THR A 355 -12.57 3.71 -46.89
C THR A 355 -12.72 4.94 -45.98
N THR A 356 -12.96 4.73 -44.69
CA THR A 356 -12.61 5.74 -43.68
C THR A 356 -11.19 5.46 -43.24
N ASP A 357 -10.24 6.19 -43.84
CA ASP A 357 -8.84 6.16 -43.44
C ASP A 357 -8.76 6.78 -42.04
N ARG A 358 -8.66 5.94 -41.02
CA ARG A 358 -8.59 6.37 -39.61
C ARG A 358 -7.35 5.76 -38.99
N GLN A 359 -6.58 6.58 -38.28
CA GLN A 359 -5.44 6.12 -37.50
C GLN A 359 -5.95 5.21 -36.39
N ARG A 360 -5.35 4.02 -36.30
CA ARG A 360 -5.64 3.01 -35.29
C ARG A 360 -4.34 2.54 -34.70
N MET A 361 -4.36 2.32 -33.39
CA MET A 361 -3.23 1.80 -32.63
C MET A 361 -3.56 0.39 -32.14
N MET A 362 -2.56 -0.49 -32.15
CA MET A 362 -2.69 -1.86 -31.66
C MET A 362 -1.91 -2.02 -30.38
N LEU A 363 -2.56 -2.58 -29.37
CA LEU A 363 -1.95 -2.90 -28.09
C LEU A 363 -2.05 -4.43 -27.86
N PRO A 364 -0.92 -5.12 -27.69
CA PRO A 364 -0.94 -6.57 -27.46
C PRO A 364 -1.37 -6.91 -26.03
N LEU A 365 -1.97 -8.09 -25.87
CA LEU A 365 -2.31 -8.71 -24.58
C LEU A 365 -1.61 -10.07 -24.48
N PHE A 366 -0.85 -10.31 -23.41
CA PHE A 366 -0.05 -11.51 -23.16
C PHE A 366 -0.59 -12.32 -21.96
N LYS A 367 -0.58 -13.66 -22.04
CA LYS A 367 -1.25 -14.54 -21.05
C LYS A 367 -0.27 -15.00 -19.95
N GLY A 368 -0.46 -14.54 -18.70
CA GLY A 368 0.31 -15.00 -17.53
C GLY A 368 1.79 -14.59 -17.54
N GLU A 369 2.64 -15.32 -16.81
CA GLU A 369 4.11 -15.23 -16.91
C GLU A 369 4.65 -15.74 -18.26
N GLU A 370 3.79 -16.36 -19.09
CA GLU A 370 4.17 -16.87 -20.38
C GLU A 370 4.12 -15.78 -21.46
N GLU A 371 5.17 -15.74 -22.27
CA GLU A 371 5.52 -14.65 -23.16
C GLU A 371 4.65 -14.53 -24.42
N TRP A 372 3.53 -15.25 -24.56
CA TRP A 372 2.79 -15.36 -25.84
C TRP A 372 1.54 -14.47 -25.91
N MET A 373 1.38 -13.77 -27.03
CA MET A 373 0.24 -12.89 -27.28
C MET A 373 -1.04 -13.69 -27.55
N TYR A 374 -2.07 -13.47 -26.74
CA TYR A 374 -3.39 -14.11 -26.86
C TYR A 374 -4.51 -13.12 -27.19
N GLY A 375 -4.24 -11.82 -27.08
CA GLY A 375 -5.21 -10.78 -27.37
C GLY A 375 -4.58 -9.55 -28.01
N VAL A 376 -5.40 -8.74 -28.68
CA VAL A 376 -5.02 -7.45 -29.25
C VAL A 376 -6.16 -6.46 -29.01
N VAL A 377 -5.85 -5.33 -28.39
CA VAL A 377 -6.74 -4.17 -28.31
C VAL A 377 -6.46 -3.25 -29.49
N VAL A 378 -7.51 -2.83 -30.19
CA VAL A 378 -7.47 -1.86 -31.27
C VAL A 378 -8.10 -0.57 -30.78
N ILE A 379 -7.31 0.51 -30.79
CA ILE A 379 -7.71 1.83 -30.33
C ILE A 379 -7.92 2.71 -31.57
N SER A 380 -9.14 3.20 -31.78
CA SER A 380 -9.44 4.12 -32.88
C SER A 380 -9.39 5.57 -32.38
N VAL A 381 -8.70 6.46 -33.09
CA VAL A 381 -8.56 7.88 -32.71
C VAL A 381 -9.24 8.81 -33.71
N ALA A 382 -9.75 9.93 -33.19
CA ALA A 382 -10.59 10.89 -33.92
C ALA A 382 -9.78 11.83 -34.84
N ALA A 383 -8.50 12.01 -34.55
CA ALA A 383 -7.60 12.92 -35.26
C ALA A 383 -6.23 12.27 -35.42
N GLU A 384 -5.45 12.76 -36.40
CA GLU A 384 -4.08 12.34 -36.60
C GLU A 384 -3.24 12.76 -35.39
N ILE A 385 -2.61 11.79 -34.72
CA ILE A 385 -1.76 12.01 -33.56
C ILE A 385 -0.32 12.05 -34.06
N GLU A 386 0.36 13.17 -33.83
CA GLU A 386 1.78 13.32 -34.11
C GLU A 386 2.57 12.45 -33.13
N MET A 387 3.25 11.43 -33.65
CA MET A 387 4.01 10.47 -32.86
C MET A 387 5.31 11.11 -32.37
N ASP A 388 5.27 11.75 -31.21
CA ASP A 388 6.47 12.23 -30.53
C ASP A 388 7.13 11.13 -29.68
N SER A 389 8.33 11.42 -29.18
CA SER A 389 9.09 10.48 -28.34
C SER A 389 8.36 10.09 -27.06
N HIS A 390 7.44 10.93 -26.57
CA HIS A 390 6.66 10.67 -25.36
C HIS A 390 5.54 9.66 -25.61
N ILE A 391 4.82 9.80 -26.73
CA ILE A 391 3.77 8.85 -27.14
C ILE A 391 4.38 7.51 -27.56
N CYS A 392 5.48 7.51 -28.31
CA CYS A 392 6.19 6.26 -28.65
C CYS A 392 6.65 5.52 -27.39
N HIS A 393 7.24 6.23 -26.41
CA HIS A 393 7.69 5.63 -25.16
C HIS A 393 6.53 5.17 -24.25
N MET A 394 5.44 5.93 -24.19
CA MET A 394 4.19 5.52 -23.51
C MET A 394 3.67 4.19 -24.06
N MET A 395 3.65 4.04 -25.38
CA MET A 395 3.11 2.85 -26.04
C MET A 395 4.07 1.65 -25.99
N GLU A 396 5.39 1.86 -25.99
CA GLU A 396 6.41 0.85 -25.69
C GLU A 396 6.15 0.16 -24.35
N GLN A 397 5.97 0.96 -23.30
CA GLN A 397 5.75 0.47 -21.93
C GLN A 397 4.43 -0.29 -21.78
N MET A 398 3.36 0.13 -22.48
CA MET A 398 2.09 -0.60 -22.48
C MET A 398 2.21 -2.00 -23.12
N SER A 399 3.19 -2.20 -24.01
CA SER A 399 3.42 -3.48 -24.69
C SER A 399 4.49 -4.37 -24.06
N ALA A 400 5.31 -3.81 -23.17
CA ALA A 400 6.41 -4.50 -22.49
C ALA A 400 6.04 -5.04 -21.09
N ALA A 401 4.97 -4.54 -20.46
CA ALA A 401 4.52 -4.92 -19.12
C ALA A 401 3.65 -6.18 -19.12
#